data_AF-A0A0M3IEE9-F1
#
_entry.id   AF-A0A0M3IEE9-F1
#
_cell.length_a   1.000
_cell.length_b   1.000
_cell.length_c   1.000
_cell.angle_alpha   90.00
_cell.angle_beta   90.00
_cell.angle_gamma   90.00
#
_symmetry.space_group_name_H-M   'P 1'
#
loop_
_entity.id
_entity.type
_entity.pdbx_description
1 polymer ?
#
loop_
_entity_poly.entity_id
_entity_poly.type
_entity_poly.pdbx_seq_one_letter_code
_entity_poly.pdbx_strand_id
1 'polypeptide(L)' 'MRHIPEQNYNALADFFRRVQPKYANHSFFISGESYAGIYIPTLARLIVHGINNNSFPNKNFKVITI' A
#
# COMPACT_ATOMS: atom_id res chain seq x y z
N MET A 1 -4.51 12.37 -16.10
CA MET A 1 -4.63 12.34 -14.63
C MET A 1 -4.85 10.91 -14.10
N ARG A 2 -3.91 9.97 -14.29
CA ARG A 2 -4.02 8.57 -13.79
C ARG A 2 -2.76 8.06 -13.05
N HIS A 3 -1.78 8.91 -12.75
CA HIS A 3 -0.44 8.46 -12.29
C HIS A 3 -0.20 8.48 -10.77
N ILE A 4 -1.04 9.14 -9.99
CA ILE A 4 -0.85 9.27 -8.53
C ILE A 4 -0.88 7.93 -7.77
N PRO A 5 -1.80 6.99 -8.06
CA PRO A 5 -1.86 5.72 -7.33
C PRO A 5 -0.63 4.83 -7.56
N GLU A 6 -0.09 4.85 -8.78
CA GLU A 6 1.04 4.02 -9.19
C GLU A 6 2.36 4.54 -8.61
N GLN A 7 2.52 5.87 -8.53
CA GLN A 7 3.66 6.48 -7.84
C GLN A 7 3.65 6.16 -6.35
N ASN A 8 2.49 6.21 -5.69
CA ASN A 8 2.36 5.85 -4.28
C ASN A 8 2.65 4.36 -4.03
N TYR A 9 2.17 3.48 -4.91
CA TYR A 9 2.48 2.06 -4.85
C TYR A 9 3.98 1.79 -4.97
N ASN A 10 4.65 2.42 -5.95
CA ASN A 10 6.08 2.25 -6.17
C ASN A 10 6.91 2.81 -5.00
N ALA A 11 6.54 3.98 -4.46
CA ALA A 11 7.20 4.55 -3.29
C ALA A 11 7.09 3.63 -2.06
N LEU A 12 5.91 3.06 -1.82
CA LEU A 12 5.70 2.10 -0.73
C LEU A 12 6.50 0.80 -0.94
N ALA A 13 6.51 0.26 -2.16
CA ALA A 13 7.28 -0.93 -2.48
C ALA A 13 8.80 -0.69 -2.28
N ASP A 14 9.31 0.48 -2.68
CA ASP A 14 10.72 0.83 -2.48
C ASP A 14 11.05 1.05 -1.00
N PHE A 15 10.12 1.66 -0.24
CA PHE A 15 10.26 1.83 1.21
C PHE A 15 10.44 0.49 1.93
N PHE A 16 9.57 -0.48 1.66
CA PHE A 16 9.67 -1.80 2.28
C PHE A 16 10.80 -2.67 1.74
N ARG A 17 11.31 -2.42 0.53
CA ARG A 17 12.44 -3.19 -0.04
C ARG A 17 13.80 -2.64 0.34
N ARG A 18 13.98 -1.31 0.35
CA ARG A 18 15.30 -0.67 0.40
C ARG A 18 15.50 0.21 1.63
N VAL A 19 14.52 1.06 1.95
CA VAL A 19 14.67 2.04 3.04
C VAL A 19 14.51 1.36 4.40
N GLN A 20 13.52 0.48 4.51
CA GLN A 20 13.14 -0.11 5.79
C GLN A 20 12.65 -1.57 5.67
N PRO A 21 13.53 -2.49 5.24
CA PRO A 21 13.19 -3.90 5.07
C PRO A 21 12.75 -4.59 6.36
N LYS A 22 13.14 -4.08 7.54
CA LYS A 22 12.72 -4.64 8.83
C LYS A 22 11.20 -4.58 9.06
N TYR A 23 10.49 -3.63 8.41
CA TYR A 23 9.03 -3.52 8.50
C TYR A 23 8.30 -4.32 7.42
N ALA A 24 8.99 -5.02 6.53
CA ALA A 24 8.34 -5.83 5.49
C ALA A 24 7.46 -6.95 6.06
N ASN A 25 7.77 -7.46 7.26
CA ASN A 25 6.98 -8.47 7.95
C ASN A 25 6.03 -7.92 9.02
N HIS A 26 5.99 -6.60 9.23
CA HIS A 26 5.13 -5.99 10.24
C HIS A 26 3.73 -5.73 9.70
N SER A 27 2.73 -5.72 10.59
CA SER A 27 1.38 -5.28 10.24
C SER A 27 1.43 -3.83 9.77
N PHE A 28 0.99 -3.59 8.53
CA PHE A 28 1.00 -2.27 7.90
C PHE A 28 -0.44 -1.77 7.77
N PHE A 29 -0.67 -0.53 8.19
CA PHE A 29 -1.98 0.09 8.21
C PHE A 29 -1.97 1.33 7.32
N ILE A 30 -2.93 1.42 6.41
CA ILE A 30 -3.25 2.68 5.73
C ILE A 30 -4.53 3.23 6.34
N SER A 31 -4.47 4.49 6.76
CA SER A 31 -5.61 5.32 7.13
C SER A 31 -5.72 6.53 6.21
N GLY A 32 -6.92 7.08 6.13
CA GLY A 32 -7.20 8.32 5.42
C GLY A 32 -8.50 8.92 5.94
N GLU A 33 -8.62 10.24 5.82
CA GLU A 33 -9.80 11.00 6.20
C GLU A 33 -10.44 11.65 4.94
N SER A 34 -11.74 11.95 4.98
CA SER A 34 -12.48 12.71 3.96
C SER A 34 -12.58 12.00 2.59
N TYR A 35 -11.65 12.24 1.65
CA TYR A 35 -11.64 11.64 0.30
C TYR A 35 -11.10 10.20 0.25
N ALA A 36 -10.74 9.69 1.43
CA ALA A 36 -10.28 8.33 1.66
C ALA A 36 -11.23 7.27 1.08
N GLY A 37 -12.54 7.52 1.05
CA GLY A 37 -13.53 6.61 0.48
C GLY A 37 -13.35 6.24 -1.00
N ILE A 38 -12.59 7.01 -1.80
CA ILE A 38 -12.33 6.73 -3.23
C ILE A 38 -10.86 6.33 -3.47
N TYR A 39 -9.91 7.01 -2.82
CA TYR A 39 -8.49 6.73 -2.99
C TYR A 39 -8.01 5.49 -2.22
N ILE A 40 -8.52 5.25 -1.01
CA ILE A 40 -8.15 4.06 -0.21
C ILE A 40 -8.57 2.76 -0.91
N PRO A 41 -9.81 2.58 -1.42
CA PRO A 41 -10.16 1.34 -2.10
C PRO A 41 -9.33 1.10 -3.37
N THR A 42 -9.02 2.16 -4.13
CA THR A 42 -8.23 2.05 -5.36
C THR A 42 -6.78 1.64 -5.05
N LEU A 43 -6.15 2.27 -4.06
CA LEU A 43 -4.80 1.94 -3.63
C LEU A 43 -4.73 0.59 -2.92
N ALA A 44 -5.70 0.28 -2.05
CA ALA A 44 -5.82 -1.01 -1.38
C ALA A 44 -5.97 -2.15 -2.39
N ARG A 45 -6.74 -1.95 -3.47
CA ARG A 45 -6.86 -2.93 -4.56
C ARG A 45 -5.52 -3.20 -5.24
N LEU A 46 -4.72 -2.16 -5.51
CA LEU A 46 -3.38 -2.32 -6.10
C LEU A 46 -2.43 -3.06 -5.15
N ILE A 47 -2.46 -2.73 -3.85
CA ILE A 47 -1.63 -3.39 -2.83
C ILE A 47 -2.03 -4.87 -2.69
N VAL A 48 -3.32 -5.18 -2.56
CA VAL A 48 -3.82 -6.56 -2.45
C VAL A 48 -3.48 -7.37 -3.70
N HIS A 49 -3.64 -6.78 -4.89
CA HIS A 49 -3.24 -7.44 -6.15
C HIS A 49 -1.73 -7.67 -6.21
N GLY A 50 -0.92 -6.71 -5.74
CA GLY A 50 0.52 -6.85 -5.62
C GLY A 50 0.94 -7.95 -4.62
N ILE A 51 0.24 -8.06 -3.49
CA ILE A 51 0.45 -9.14 -2.50
C ILE A 51 0.13 -10.50 -3.11
N ASN A 52 -1.02 -10.63 -3.79
CA ASN A 52 -1.45 -11.89 -4.41
C ASN A 52 -0.47 -12.35 -5.50
N ASN A 53 0.10 -11.40 -6.26
CA ASN A 53 1.08 -11.68 -7.29
C ASN A 53 2.53 -11.79 -6.76
N ASN A 54 2.76 -11.78 -5.44
CA ASN A 54 4.08 -11.71 -4.79
C ASN A 54 4.95 -10.51 -5.23
N SER A 55 4.35 -9.50 -5.87
CA SER A 55 5.00 -8.28 -6.35
C SER A 55 5.09 -7.18 -5.29
N PHE A 56 4.37 -7.30 -4.17
CA PHE A 56 4.45 -6.38 -3.04
C PHE A 56 5.13 -7.06 -1.83
N PRO A 57 6.17 -6.42 -1.24
CA PRO A 57 7.03 -7.05 -0.24
C PRO A 57 6.38 -7.28 1.13
N ASN A 58 5.30 -6.56 1.47
CA ASN A 58 4.62 -6.70 2.76
C ASN A 58 3.25 -7.38 2.61
N LYS A 59 3.11 -8.58 3.15
CA LYS A 59 1.88 -9.40 3.06
C LYS A 59 0.87 -9.12 4.18
N ASN A 60 1.27 -8.41 5.24
CA ASN A 60 0.46 -8.11 6.43
C ASN A 60 -0.26 -6.77 6.30
N PHE A 61 -0.89 -6.54 5.15
CA PHE A 61 -1.63 -5.31 4.89
C PHE A 61 -2.99 -5.32 5.57
N LYS A 62 -3.28 -4.28 6.35
CA LYS A 62 -4.56 -4.02 7.01
C LYS A 62 -5.01 -2.60 6.66
N VAL A 63 -6.31 -2.38 6.49
CA VAL A 63 -6.86 -1.04 6.25
C VAL A 63 -7.62 -0.60 7.48
N ILE A 64 -7.39 0.62 7.93
CA ILE A 64 -8.19 1.27 8.98
C ILE A 64 -8.76 2.53 8.36
N THR A 65 -10.08 2.56 8.15
CA THR A 65 -10.76 3.79 7.75
C THR A 65 -11.12 4.58 9.00
N ILE A 66 -10.97 5.90 8.97
CA ILE A 66 -11.43 6.84 10.00
C ILE A 66 -12.46 7.76 9.35
#